data_AF-G3H1S9-F1
#
_entry.id   AF-G3H1S9-F1
#
_cell.length_a   1.000
_cell.length_b   1.000
_cell.length_c   1.000
_cell.angle_alpha   90.00
_cell.angle_beta   90.00
_cell.angle_gamma   90.00
#
_symmetry.space_group_name_H-M   'P 1'
#
loop_
_entity.id
_entity.type
_entity.pdbx_description
1 polymer ?
#
loop_
_entity_poly.entity_id
_entity_poly.type
_entity_poly.pdbx_seq_one_letter_code
_entity_poly.pdbx_strand_id
1 'polypeptide(L)'
;MDDLEVVDVEDGKDRDLHVSVKNAFRLYCGATGDSHLLCARKPEQKQRWLKAFAREREQVRLDQETGFSITELQRKQAMLNASKQQATGKPKAVGRPGYLTRHKHPPLPASRPQQQVLVLAEPRRKPSNFWHSISRLAPFRK
;
A
#
# COMPACT_ATOMS: atom_id res chain seq x y z
N MET A 1 15.65 -2.07 11.76
CA MET A 1 16.15 -0.68 11.66
C MET A 1 16.91 -0.30 12.90
N ASP A 2 16.70 -0.97 14.04
CA ASP A 2 17.25 -0.60 15.34
C ASP A 2 18.75 -0.31 15.31
N ASP A 3 19.54 -1.19 14.69
CA ASP A 3 21.01 -1.07 14.59
C ASP A 3 21.51 -0.36 13.31
N LEU A 4 20.60 0.20 12.49
CA LEU A 4 20.93 0.81 11.21
C LEU A 4 20.92 2.34 11.27
N GLU A 5 22.02 2.97 10.91
CA GLU A 5 22.12 4.42 10.71
C GLU A 5 21.95 4.78 9.24
N VAL A 6 21.12 5.77 8.96
CA VAL A 6 20.83 6.23 7.59
C VAL A 6 21.68 7.47 7.31
N VAL A 7 22.59 7.36 6.35
CA VAL A 7 23.48 8.44 5.91
C VAL A 7 23.07 8.89 4.52
N ASP A 8 22.78 10.18 4.36
CA ASP A 8 22.51 10.74 3.04
C ASP A 8 23.82 10.81 2.22
N VAL A 9 23.77 10.32 0.98
CA VAL A 9 24.90 10.32 0.06
C VAL A 9 24.62 11.30 -1.07
N GLU A 10 25.49 12.28 -1.25
CA GLU A 10 25.34 13.28 -2.32
C GLU A 10 25.48 12.64 -3.71
N ASP A 11 24.75 13.19 -4.67
CA ASP A 11 24.77 12.76 -6.05
C ASP A 11 26.14 13.07 -6.67
N GLY A 12 26.85 12.05 -7.12
CA GLY A 12 28.23 12.22 -7.56
C GLY A 12 28.98 10.91 -7.73
N LYS A 13 30.31 10.97 -7.58
CA LYS A 13 31.16 9.77 -7.57
C LYS A 13 31.26 9.28 -6.13
N ASP A 14 30.73 8.09 -5.87
CA ASP A 14 30.86 7.45 -4.56
C ASP A 14 32.34 7.21 -4.25
N ARG A 15 32.80 7.63 -3.07
CA ARG A 15 34.22 7.51 -2.68
C ARG A 15 34.63 6.06 -2.45
N ASP A 16 33.70 5.22 -2.00
CA ASP A 16 33.99 3.85 -1.60
C ASP A 16 33.95 2.89 -2.79
N LEU A 17 32.97 3.09 -3.68
CA LEU A 17 32.74 2.20 -4.82
C LEU A 17 33.25 2.77 -6.16
N HIS A 18 33.73 4.01 -6.18
CA HIS A 18 34.19 4.73 -7.37
C HIS A 18 33.18 4.79 -8.54
N VAL A 19 31.91 4.49 -8.29
CA VAL A 19 30.82 4.55 -9.27
C VAL A 19 30.07 5.88 -9.18
N SER A 20 29.52 6.32 -10.31
CA SER A 20 28.61 7.47 -10.31
C SER A 20 27.25 7.04 -9.78
N VAL A 21 26.86 7.59 -8.63
CA VAL A 21 25.60 7.31 -7.95
C VAL A 21 24.74 8.57 -7.99
N LYS A 22 23.45 8.37 -8.22
CA LYS A 22 22.45 9.44 -8.23
C LYS A 22 21.30 9.03 -7.32
N ASN A 23 20.80 9.99 -6.56
CA ASN A 23 19.74 9.82 -5.58
C ASN A 23 20.01 8.63 -4.65
N ALA A 24 21.23 8.52 -4.12
CA ALA A 24 21.62 7.44 -3.23
C ALA A 24 21.58 7.83 -1.75
N PHE A 25 21.44 6.83 -0.89
CA PHE A 25 21.64 6.93 0.56
C PHE A 25 22.22 5.61 1.07
N ARG A 26 22.93 5.64 2.19
CA ARG A 26 23.64 4.49 2.76
C ARG A 26 23.03 4.10 4.10
N LEU A 27 22.89 2.80 4.33
CA LEU A 27 22.52 2.23 5.62
C LEU A 27 23.75 1.58 6.24
N TYR A 28 24.18 2.06 7.40
CA TYR A 28 25.31 1.52 8.15
C TYR A 28 24.80 0.71 9.34
N CYS A 29 25.25 -0.54 9.45
CA CYS A 29 24.94 -1.41 10.59
C CYS A 29 26.04 -1.26 11.64
N GLY A 30 25.73 -0.61 12.76
CA GLY A 30 26.70 -0.44 13.86
C GLY A 30 27.10 -1.76 14.51
N ALA A 31 26.22 -2.76 14.51
CA ALA A 31 26.47 -4.06 15.13
C ALA A 31 27.43 -4.94 14.32
N THR A 32 27.35 -4.91 12.99
CA THR A 32 28.15 -5.77 12.09
C THR A 32 29.27 -5.02 11.39
N GLY A 33 29.21 -3.68 11.33
CA GLY A 33 30.10 -2.84 10.52
C GLY A 33 29.75 -2.83 9.03
N ASP A 34 28.69 -3.52 8.62
CA ASP A 34 28.26 -3.62 7.23
C ASP A 34 27.61 -2.32 6.74
N SER A 35 27.87 -1.95 5.49
CA SER A 35 27.21 -0.82 4.85
C SER A 35 26.51 -1.22 3.55
N HIS A 36 25.29 -0.72 3.36
CA HIS A 36 24.46 -0.99 2.18
C HIS A 36 24.14 0.32 1.47
N LEU A 37 24.50 0.42 0.19
CA LEU A 37 24.16 1.57 -0.65
C LEU A 37 22.85 1.32 -1.39
N LEU A 38 21.90 2.25 -1.26
CA LEU A 38 20.59 2.20 -1.90
C LEU A 38 20.42 3.39 -2.83
N CYS A 39 20.09 3.13 -4.10
CA CYS A 39 19.88 4.15 -5.11
C CYS A 39 18.40 4.23 -5.50
N ALA A 40 17.81 5.42 -5.37
CA ALA A 40 16.46 5.68 -5.86
C ALA A 40 16.49 6.11 -7.33
N ARG A 41 15.42 5.81 -8.08
CA ARG A 41 15.31 6.28 -9.49
C ARG A 41 14.99 7.76 -9.60
N LYS A 42 14.33 8.31 -8.58
CA LYS A 42 13.86 9.69 -8.54
C LYS A 42 14.33 10.39 -7.26
N PRO A 43 14.70 11.69 -7.31
CA PRO A 43 15.08 12.44 -6.12
C PRO A 43 13.94 12.52 -5.09
N GLU A 44 12.69 12.63 -5.54
CA GLU A 44 11.53 12.67 -4.65
C GLU A 44 11.37 11.36 -3.88
N GLN A 45 11.74 10.23 -4.49
CA GLN A 45 11.69 8.93 -3.85
C GLN A 45 12.78 8.79 -2.79
N LYS A 46 14.01 9.26 -3.07
CA LYS A 46 15.08 9.34 -2.06
C LYS A 46 14.63 10.16 -0.86
N GLN A 47 14.10 11.37 -1.10
CA GLN A 47 13.60 12.23 -0.03
C GLN A 47 12.46 11.59 0.76
N ARG A 48 11.57 10.86 0.10
CA ARG A 48 10.50 10.11 0.77
C ARG A 48 11.04 9.01 1.68
N TRP A 49 12.08 8.29 1.25
CA TRP A 49 12.75 7.29 2.07
C TRP A 49 13.44 7.91 3.28
N LEU A 50 14.25 8.95 3.08
CA LEU A 50 14.93 9.66 4.19
C LEU A 50 13.93 10.16 5.23
N LYS A 51 12.82 10.77 4.79
CA LYS A 51 11.73 11.20 5.68
C LYS A 51 11.04 10.03 6.38
N ALA A 52 10.82 8.92 5.68
CA ALA A 52 10.21 7.73 6.26
C ALA A 52 11.09 7.12 7.37
N PHE A 53 12.41 7.09 7.16
CA PHE A 53 13.37 6.62 8.17
C PHE A 53 13.40 7.55 9.38
N ALA A 54 13.45 8.87 9.20
CA ALA A 54 13.39 9.82 10.31
C ALA A 54 12.07 9.69 11.10
N ARG A 55 10.94 9.54 10.38
CA ARG A 55 9.63 9.33 11.00
C ARG A 55 9.57 8.01 11.77
N GLU A 56 10.15 6.94 11.25
CA GLU A 56 10.19 5.65 11.92
C GLU A 56 10.94 5.75 13.25
N ARG A 57 12.12 6.38 13.27
CA ARG A 57 12.89 6.60 14.50
C ARG A 57 12.13 7.44 15.54
N GLU A 58 11.48 8.50 15.10
CA GLU A 58 10.62 9.31 15.98
C GLU A 58 9.46 8.49 16.55
N GLN A 59 8.81 7.68 15.70
CA GLN A 59 7.67 6.89 16.12
C GLN A 59 8.07 5.75 17.07
N VAL A 60 9.22 5.10 16.84
CA VAL A 60 9.78 4.11 17.78
C VAL A 60 10.06 4.73 19.14
N ARG A 61 10.64 5.94 19.17
CA ARG A 61 10.85 6.68 20.42
C ARG A 61 9.54 6.97 21.14
N LEU A 62 8.55 7.50 20.43
CA LEU A 62 7.22 7.79 20.99
C LEU A 62 6.51 6.53 21.50
N ASP A 63 6.60 5.41 20.77
CA ASP A 63 6.01 4.14 21.18
C ASP A 63 6.68 3.61 22.45
N GLN A 64 8.01 3.77 22.59
CA GLN A 64 8.74 3.45 23.81
C GLN A 64 8.34 4.35 25.00
N GLU A 65 8.23 5.66 24.77
CA GLU A 65 7.82 6.63 25.79
C GLU A 65 6.38 6.41 26.26
N THR A 66 5.47 6.10 25.34
CA THR A 66 4.06 5.81 25.65
C THR A 66 3.84 4.39 26.17
N GLY A 67 4.85 3.52 26.08
CA GLY A 67 4.72 2.09 26.36
C GLY A 67 3.77 1.38 25.38
N PHE A 68 3.51 1.98 24.22
CA PHE A 68 2.64 1.41 23.21
C PHE A 68 3.28 0.15 22.64
N SER A 69 2.61 -0.98 22.84
CA SER A 69 2.98 -2.25 22.22
C SER A 69 1.75 -2.94 21.66
N ILE A 70 1.90 -3.56 20.50
CA ILE A 70 0.83 -4.36 19.92
C ILE A 70 0.62 -5.58 20.82
N THR A 71 -0.59 -5.76 21.33
CA THR A 71 -0.89 -6.88 22.23
C THR A 71 -0.89 -8.22 21.48
N GLU A 72 -0.65 -9.33 22.18
CA GLU A 72 -0.70 -10.66 21.57
C GLU A 72 -2.07 -10.97 20.95
N LEU A 73 -3.16 -10.54 21.59
CA LEU A 73 -4.52 -10.73 21.10
C LEU A 73 -4.72 -10.00 19.76
N GLN A 74 -4.26 -8.74 19.66
CA GLN A 74 -4.32 -7.97 18.42
C GLN A 74 -3.49 -8.62 17.30
N ARG A 75 -2.29 -9.14 17.61
CA ARG A 75 -1.48 -9.89 16.64
C ARG A 75 -2.22 -11.13 16.14
N LYS A 76 -2.77 -11.95 17.06
CA LYS A 76 -3.53 -13.17 16.72
C LYS A 76 -4.74 -12.84 15.85
N GLN A 77 -5.50 -11.81 16.20
CA GLN A 77 -6.65 -11.38 15.42
C GLN A 77 -6.25 -10.88 14.02
N ALA A 78 -5.17 -10.11 13.90
CA ALA A 78 -4.65 -9.63 12.61
C ALA A 78 -4.21 -10.80 11.70
N MET A 79 -3.53 -11.81 12.26
CA MET A 79 -3.14 -13.02 11.52
C MET A 79 -4.35 -13.81 11.01
N LEU A 80 -5.38 -13.99 11.84
CA LEU A 80 -6.62 -14.66 11.43
C LEU A 80 -7.38 -13.88 10.35
N ASN A 81 -7.39 -12.55 10.44
CA ASN A 81 -8.01 -11.70 9.43
C ASN A 81 -7.26 -11.78 8.09
N ALA A 82 -5.93 -11.79 8.10
CA ALA A 82 -5.11 -11.94 6.91
C ALA A 82 -5.28 -13.33 6.25
N SER A 83 -5.34 -14.41 7.05
CA SER A 83 -5.51 -15.77 6.52
C SER A 83 -6.91 -16.00 5.92
N LYS A 84 -7.96 -15.43 6.52
CA LYS A 84 -9.32 -15.47 5.95
C LYS A 84 -9.41 -14.78 4.58
N GLN A 85 -8.70 -13.67 4.38
CA GLN A 85 -8.66 -12.99 3.09
C GLN A 85 -8.00 -13.86 2.00
N GLN A 86 -6.97 -14.63 2.35
CA GLN A 86 -6.31 -15.56 1.42
C GLN A 86 -7.21 -16.77 1.09
N ALA A 87 -7.97 -17.28 2.06
CA ALA A 87 -8.85 -18.44 1.87
C ALA A 87 -10.09 -18.14 1.00
N THR A 88 -10.56 -16.89 0.92
CA THR A 88 -11.77 -16.52 0.17
C THR A 88 -11.50 -15.97 -1.25
N GLY A 89 -10.28 -16.05 -1.76
CA GLY A 89 -9.87 -15.37 -2.99
C GLY A 89 -9.41 -16.29 -4.12
N LYS A 90 -10.34 -16.88 -4.88
CA LYS A 90 -10.14 -16.85 -6.34
C LYS A 90 -9.92 -15.38 -6.69
N PRO A 91 -8.85 -14.98 -7.40
CA PRO A 91 -8.68 -13.59 -7.76
C PRO A 91 -9.91 -13.18 -8.57
N LYS A 92 -10.70 -12.24 -8.05
CA LYS A 92 -11.68 -11.53 -8.87
C LYS A 92 -10.86 -10.83 -9.94
N ALA A 93 -10.79 -11.46 -11.11
CA ALA A 93 -10.23 -10.89 -12.31
C ALA A 93 -10.92 -9.55 -12.53
N VAL A 94 -10.21 -8.47 -12.21
CA VAL A 94 -10.54 -7.13 -12.67
C VAL A 94 -10.56 -7.23 -14.19
N GLY A 95 -11.75 -7.08 -14.77
CA GLY A 95 -11.98 -7.27 -16.20
C GLY A 95 -11.03 -6.41 -17.03
N ARG A 96 -10.06 -7.04 -17.68
CA ARG A 96 -9.42 -6.48 -18.87
C ARG A 96 -10.41 -6.62 -20.04
N PRO A 97 -10.70 -5.56 -20.80
CA PRO A 97 -11.33 -5.73 -22.10
C PRO A 97 -10.30 -6.37 -23.03
N GLY A 98 -10.43 -7.68 -23.25
CA GLY A 98 -9.69 -8.40 -24.28
C GLY A 98 -10.31 -8.13 -25.65
N TYR A 99 -10.05 -6.96 -26.22
CA TYR A 99 -10.07 -6.85 -27.68
C TYR A 99 -8.93 -7.72 -28.17
N LEU A 100 -9.24 -8.92 -28.69
CA LEU A 100 -8.47 -9.74 -29.63
C LEU A 100 -8.91 -11.20 -29.48
N THR A 101 -10.08 -11.54 -30.00
CA THR A 101 -10.32 -12.88 -30.53
C THR A 101 -11.38 -12.81 -31.64
N ARG A 102 -10.87 -12.76 -32.87
CA ARG A 102 -11.60 -12.96 -34.11
C ARG A 102 -11.97 -14.44 -34.20
N HIS A 103 -13.20 -14.80 -33.86
CA HIS A 103 -13.76 -16.11 -34.18
C HIS A 103 -15.11 -15.96 -34.89
N LYS A 104 -15.20 -16.64 -36.03
CA LYS A 104 -16.28 -16.61 -37.01
C LYS A 104 -17.60 -17.14 -36.43
N HIS A 105 -18.70 -16.54 -36.88
CA HIS A 105 -20.09 -16.94 -36.60
C HIS A 105 -20.41 -18.36 -37.07
N PRO A 106 -21.34 -19.02 -36.36
CA PRO A 106 -22.44 -19.73 -37.04
C PRO A 106 -23.81 -19.13 -36.68
N PRO A 107 -24.83 -19.21 -37.56
CA PRO A 107 -26.11 -18.54 -37.38
C PRO A 107 -27.07 -19.27 -36.43
N LEU A 108 -27.95 -18.45 -35.83
CA LEU A 108 -29.07 -18.78 -34.96
C LEU A 108 -30.04 -19.81 -35.56
N PRO A 109 -30.74 -20.56 -34.70
CA PRO A 109 -32.18 -20.77 -34.89
C PRO A 109 -32.98 -20.04 -33.81
N ALA A 110 -34.05 -19.40 -34.28
CA ALA A 110 -35.05 -18.70 -33.50
C ALA A 110 -35.94 -19.69 -32.72
N SER A 111 -36.19 -19.41 -31.44
CA SER A 111 -37.49 -19.68 -30.81
C SER A 111 -37.52 -19.04 -29.42
N ARG A 112 -38.32 -17.97 -29.31
CA ARG A 112 -38.82 -17.45 -28.03
C ARG A 112 -39.83 -18.45 -27.47
N PRO A 113 -39.91 -18.56 -26.13
CA PRO A 113 -41.20 -18.32 -25.51
C PRO A 113 -41.12 -17.23 -24.44
N GLN A 114 -42.23 -16.49 -24.34
CA GLN A 114 -42.48 -15.40 -23.40
C GLN A 114 -42.60 -15.90 -21.95
N GLN A 115 -42.60 -14.93 -21.02
CA GLN A 115 -43.00 -14.98 -19.60
C GLN A 115 -41.84 -15.34 -18.63
N GLN A 116 -41.58 -14.64 -17.51
CA GLN A 116 -42.36 -13.72 -16.69
C GLN A 116 -41.45 -12.62 -16.11
N VAL A 117 -41.90 -11.36 -16.12
CA VAL A 117 -41.24 -10.26 -15.41
C VAL A 117 -41.65 -10.34 -13.94
N LEU A 118 -40.77 -10.84 -13.08
CA LEU A 118 -40.85 -10.65 -11.63
C LEU A 118 -40.05 -9.40 -11.28
N VAL A 119 -40.74 -8.26 -11.17
CA VAL A 119 -40.16 -7.03 -10.63
C VAL A 119 -39.93 -7.23 -9.12
N LEU A 120 -38.72 -7.60 -8.72
CA LEU A 120 -38.33 -7.55 -7.32
C LEU A 120 -37.77 -6.14 -7.05
N ALA A 121 -38.51 -5.36 -6.27
CA ALA A 121 -38.16 -3.99 -5.90
C ALA A 121 -36.75 -3.90 -5.28
N GLU A 122 -35.92 -2.97 -5.76
CA GLU A 122 -34.66 -2.63 -5.12
C GLU A 122 -34.89 -2.00 -3.73
N PRO A 123 -34.19 -2.45 -2.68
CA PRO A 123 -34.15 -1.74 -1.42
C PRO A 123 -33.42 -0.42 -1.60
N ARG A 124 -34.13 0.70 -1.41
CA ARG A 124 -33.55 2.05 -1.44
C ARG A 124 -32.42 2.19 -0.42
N ARG A 125 -31.19 2.30 -0.91
CA ARG A 125 -30.01 2.67 -0.12
C ARG A 125 -30.08 4.16 0.24
N LYS A 126 -30.19 4.45 1.53
CA LYS A 126 -30.05 5.81 2.07
C LYS A 126 -28.57 6.25 1.93
N PRO A 127 -28.28 7.50 1.54
CA PRO A 127 -26.92 8.01 1.52
C PRO A 127 -26.36 8.06 2.95
N SER A 128 -25.22 7.40 3.16
CA SER A 128 -24.54 7.35 4.45
C SER A 128 -23.98 8.72 4.83
N ASN A 129 -24.41 9.27 5.96
CA ASN A 129 -23.89 10.50 6.55
C ASN A 129 -22.48 10.36 7.17
N PHE A 130 -21.84 9.19 7.04
CA PHE A 130 -20.53 8.91 7.64
C PHE A 130 -19.46 9.92 7.21
N TRP A 131 -19.43 10.29 5.93
CA TRP A 131 -18.41 11.22 5.41
C TRP A 131 -18.70 12.70 5.73
N HIS A 132 -19.91 13.04 6.19
CA HIS A 132 -20.26 14.42 6.56
C HIS A 132 -19.81 14.82 7.97
N SER A 133 -19.36 13.87 8.82
CA SER A 133 -18.90 14.18 10.18
C SER A 133 -17.40 14.45 10.27
N ILE A 134 -16.59 13.87 9.37
CA ILE A 134 -15.12 13.96 9.43
C ILE A 134 -14.63 15.39 9.10
N SER A 135 -15.34 16.12 8.25
CA SER A 135 -15.01 17.51 7.88
C SER A 135 -15.39 18.55 8.95
N ARG A 136 -16.06 18.17 10.05
CA ARG A 136 -16.48 19.10 11.11
C ARG A 136 -15.54 19.22 12.31
N LEU A 137 -14.42 18.49 12.35
CA LEU A 137 -13.51 18.49 13.50
C LEU A 137 -12.17 19.21 13.28
N ALA A 138 -12.11 20.18 12.36
CA ALA A 138 -10.97 21.08 12.27
C ALA A 138 -11.40 22.53 12.47
N PRO A 139 -11.23 23.11 13.67
CA PRO A 139 -11.10 24.55 13.78
C PRO A 139 -9.67 24.91 13.40
N PHE A 140 -9.43 25.12 12.10
CA PHE A 140 -8.37 26.01 11.67
C PHE A 140 -8.70 27.40 12.20
N ARG A 141 -7.97 27.84 13.23
CA ARG A 141 -7.95 29.24 13.65
C ARG A 141 -6.74 29.90 13.00
N LYS A 142 -7.02 31.09 12.43
CA LYS A 142 -6.17 32.01 11.65
C LYS A 142 -4.71 32.09 12.06
#